data_AF-A0A2V9F8A8-F1
#
_entry.id   AF-A0A2V9F8A8-F1
#
_cell.length_a   1.000
_cell.length_b   1.000
_cell.length_c   1.000
_cell.angle_alpha   90.00
_cell.angle_beta   90.00
_cell.angle_gamma   90.00
#
_symmetry.space_group_name_H-M   'P 1'
#
loop_
_entity.id
_entity.type
_entity.pdbx_description
1 polymer ?
#
loop_
_entity_poly.entity_id
_entity_poly.type
_entity_poly.pdbx_seq_one_letter_code
_entity_poly.pdbx_strand_id
1 'polypeptide(L)'
;MTFWDLVHPACRELDLNRGGARHGDAEQYAVKILTKNGDERWLDISTTMIEFDGMLASLVSAFDVTERKHAVEKVQLLAVTDPLTGLGNYRRLVEALDAEVKRTGRTGRPFAVLLLDLDRLKKIND
;
A
#
# COMPACT_ATOMS: atom_id res chain seq x y z
N MET A 1 -3.27 22.06 -20.31
CA MET A 1 -3.07 20.92 -19.40
C MET A 1 -2.82 21.49 -18.03
N THR A 2 -3.81 21.38 -17.14
CA THR A 2 -3.73 21.85 -15.76
C THR A 2 -3.20 20.72 -14.87
N PHE A 3 -2.70 21.03 -13.66
CA PHE A 3 -2.28 20.03 -12.68
C PHE A 3 -3.36 18.96 -12.44
N TRP A 4 -4.64 19.37 -12.42
CA TRP A 4 -5.79 18.49 -12.21
C TRP A 4 -5.98 17.43 -13.31
N ASP A 5 -5.42 17.65 -14.50
CA ASP A 5 -5.48 16.66 -15.60
C ASP A 5 -4.62 15.42 -15.29
N LEU A 6 -3.62 15.53 -14.40
CA LEU A 6 -2.69 14.45 -14.04
C LEU A 6 -3.19 13.59 -12.86
N VAL A 7 -4.11 14.11 -12.05
CA VAL A 7 -4.70 13.38 -10.91
C VAL A 7 -5.59 12.27 -11.44
N HIS A 8 -5.39 11.05 -10.92
CA HIS A 8 -6.18 9.89 -11.33
C HIS A 8 -7.69 10.17 -11.11
N PRO A 9 -8.57 9.85 -12.08
CA PRO A 9 -9.98 10.23 -12.02
C PRO A 9 -10.70 9.84 -10.72
N ALA A 10 -10.39 8.66 -10.17
CA ALA A 10 -10.95 8.16 -8.92
C ALA A 10 -10.51 8.93 -7.65
N CYS A 11 -9.51 9.82 -7.75
CA CYS A 11 -8.94 10.56 -6.63
C CYS A 11 -9.29 12.07 -6.65
N ARG A 12 -9.88 12.58 -7.75
CA ARG A 12 -10.11 14.02 -7.96
C ARG A 12 -11.04 14.66 -6.93
N GLU A 13 -12.10 13.98 -6.49
CA GLU A 13 -13.03 14.53 -5.48
C GLU A 13 -12.40 14.66 -4.09
N LEU A 14 -11.46 13.76 -3.74
CA LEU A 14 -10.78 13.78 -2.45
C LEU A 14 -9.74 14.91 -2.38
N ASP A 15 -9.07 15.21 -3.49
CA ASP A 15 -8.06 16.27 -3.55
C ASP A 15 -8.66 17.68 -3.55
N LEU A 16 -9.83 17.87 -4.17
CA LEU A 16 -10.50 19.17 -4.22
C LEU A 16 -11.00 19.63 -2.83
N ASN A 17 -11.44 18.70 -1.97
CA ASN A 17 -11.90 19.00 -0.61
C ASN A 17 -10.75 19.21 0.39
N ARG A 18 -9.53 18.77 0.06
CA ARG A 18 -8.33 18.90 0.91
C ARG A 18 -7.49 20.14 0.61
N GLY A 19 -7.83 20.91 -0.42
CA GLY A 19 -7.16 22.16 -0.78
C GLY A 19 -7.29 23.30 0.25
N GLY A 20 -7.79 23.04 1.46
CA GLY A 20 -7.95 24.00 2.55
C GLY A 20 -6.79 24.03 3.54
N ALA A 21 -5.54 23.91 3.07
CA ALA A 21 -4.37 24.02 3.95
C ALA A 21 -4.35 25.40 4.64
N ARG A 22 -4.32 25.41 5.97
CA ARG A 22 -4.16 26.64 6.76
C ARG A 22 -2.71 27.13 6.64
N HIS A 23 -2.51 28.44 6.76
CA HIS A 23 -1.16 29.02 6.71
C HIS A 23 -0.26 28.37 7.77
N GLY A 24 0.81 27.71 7.33
CA GLY A 24 1.78 27.02 8.19
C GLY A 24 1.54 25.51 8.41
N ASP A 25 0.38 24.96 8.06
CA ASP A 25 0.11 23.52 8.17
C ASP A 25 0.36 22.83 6.82
N ALA A 26 1.28 21.85 6.81
CA ALA A 26 1.53 20.98 5.67
C ALA A 26 0.78 19.66 5.85
N GLU A 27 -0.26 19.42 5.05
CA GLU A 27 -0.87 18.09 4.96
C GLU A 27 -0.13 17.26 3.92
N GLN A 28 0.41 16.12 4.36
CA GLN A 28 1.09 15.15 3.51
C GLN A 28 0.18 13.95 3.24
N TYR A 29 -0.03 13.62 1.98
CA TYR A 29 -0.80 12.44 1.59
C TYR A 29 -0.32 11.84 0.27
N ALA A 30 -0.50 10.52 0.14
CA ALA A 30 -0.17 9.81 -1.08
C ALA A 30 -1.39 9.76 -2.01
N VAL A 31 -1.19 10.14 -3.28
CA VAL A 31 -2.20 10.06 -4.35
C VAL A 31 -1.66 9.27 -5.52
N LYS A 32 -2.54 8.51 -6.19
CA LYS A 32 -2.21 7.86 -7.45
C LYS A 32 -2.45 8.84 -8.61
N ILE A 33 -1.50 8.96 -9.52
CA ILE A 33 -1.58 9.80 -10.71
C ILE A 33 -1.44 8.96 -11.98
N LEU A 34 -1.83 9.55 -13.11
CA LEU A 34 -1.56 9.03 -14.43
C LEU A 34 -0.57 9.97 -15.13
N THR A 35 0.56 9.44 -15.58
CA THR A 35 1.53 10.23 -16.36
C THR A 35 0.98 10.53 -17.76
N LYS A 36 1.60 11.49 -18.47
CA LYS A 36 1.23 11.79 -19.87
C LYS A 36 1.31 10.57 -20.80
N ASN A 37 2.12 9.58 -20.46
CA ASN A 37 2.31 8.36 -21.25
C ASN A 37 1.35 7.24 -20.84
N GLY A 38 0.50 7.45 -19.83
CA GLY A 38 -0.46 6.45 -19.35
C GLY A 38 0.05 5.56 -18.20
N ASP A 39 1.26 5.77 -17.70
CA ASP A 39 1.77 4.99 -16.57
C ASP A 39 1.14 5.46 -15.24
N GLU A 40 0.79 4.50 -14.38
CA GLU A 40 0.36 4.79 -13.00
C GLU A 40 1.57 5.06 -12.09
N ARG A 41 1.48 6.11 -11.27
CA ARG A 41 2.51 6.45 -10.27
C ARG A 41 1.87 6.85 -8.95
N TRP A 42 2.57 6.61 -7.85
CA TRP A 42 2.23 7.15 -6.53
C TRP A 42 3.04 8.40 -6.27
N LEU A 43 2.36 9.53 -6.06
CA LEU A 43 2.98 10.76 -5.58
C LEU A 43 2.64 10.98 -4.12
N ASP A 44 3.67 11.27 -3.33
CA ASP A 44 3.54 11.80 -1.99
C ASP A 44 3.52 13.32 -2.10
N ILE A 45 2.36 13.93 -1.87
CA ILE A 45 2.12 15.35 -2.10
C ILE A 45 2.02 16.04 -0.75
N SER A 46 2.75 17.15 -0.62
CA SER A 46 2.65 18.09 0.49
C SER A 46 2.31 19.45 -0.05
N THR A 47 1.25 20.06 0.48
CA THR A 47 0.81 21.39 0.09
C THR A 47 0.85 22.32 1.29
N THR A 48 1.49 23.47 1.13
CA THR A 48 1.55 24.53 2.15
C THR A 48 1.21 25.87 1.52
N MET A 49 0.46 26.70 2.25
CA MET A 49 0.19 28.07 1.82
C MET A 49 1.32 28.99 2.26
N ILE A 50 1.92 29.69 1.29
CA ILE A 50 3.02 30.64 1.48
C ILE A 50 2.62 32.03 1.00
N GLU A 51 3.36 33.05 1.43
CA GLU A 51 3.32 34.36 0.79
C GLU A 51 4.41 34.43 -0.27
N PHE A 52 4.02 34.77 -1.51
CA PHE A 52 4.93 34.95 -2.62
C PHE A 52 4.60 36.28 -3.31
N ASP A 53 5.53 37.22 -3.28
CA ASP A 53 5.36 38.57 -3.84
C ASP A 53 4.12 39.32 -3.30
N GLY A 54 3.90 39.25 -1.99
CA GLY A 54 2.75 39.88 -1.32
C GLY A 54 1.40 39.20 -1.57
N MET A 55 1.38 38.09 -2.31
CA MET A 55 0.18 37.31 -2.60
C MET A 55 0.23 35.94 -1.92
N LEU A 56 -0.92 35.51 -1.42
CA LEU A 56 -1.07 34.16 -0.89
C LEU A 56 -1.00 33.15 -2.04
N ALA A 57 -0.01 32.26 -1.99
CA ALA A 57 0.25 31.24 -2.99
C ALA A 57 0.31 29.85 -2.35
N SER A 58 0.05 28.81 -3.16
CA SER A 58 0.21 27.43 -2.74
C SER A 58 1.57 26.91 -3.21
N LEU A 59 2.39 26.44 -2.27
CA LEU A 59 3.59 25.68 -2.56
C LEU A 59 3.26 24.20 -2.48
N VAL A 60 3.35 23.52 -3.62
CA VAL A 60 3.13 22.09 -3.73
C VAL A 60 4.46 21.39 -3.98
N SER A 61 4.83 20.49 -3.08
CA SER A 61 5.93 19.54 -3.28
C SER A 61 5.35 18.16 -3.56
N ALA A 62 5.89 17.46 -4.54
CA ALA A 62 5.45 16.11 -4.89
C ALA A 62 6.67 15.21 -5.14
N PHE A 63 6.70 14.05 -4.47
CA PHE A 63 7.75 13.06 -4.62
C PHE A 63 7.18 11.77 -5.19
N ASP A 64 7.81 11.21 -6.24
CA ASP A 64 7.46 9.88 -6.73
C ASP A 64 7.90 8.83 -5.69
N VAL A 65 6.93 8.11 -5.15
CA VAL A 65 7.14 7.06 -4.14
C VAL A 65 6.68 5.69 -4.65
N THR A 66 6.53 5.55 -5.97
CA THR A 66 6.07 4.31 -6.63
C THR A 66 7.00 3.15 -6.31
N GLU A 67 8.30 3.30 -6.51
CA GLU A 67 9.27 2.24 -6.23
C GLU A 67 9.31 1.87 -4.74
N ARG A 68 9.24 2.88 -3.86
CA ARG A 68 9.18 2.67 -2.40
C ARG A 68 7.95 1.85 -2.02
N LYS A 69 6.78 2.18 -2.56
CA LYS A 69 5.52 1.46 -2.33
C LYS A 69 5.61 0.01 -2.82
N HIS A 70 6.09 -0.22 -4.05
CA HIS A 70 6.26 -1.57 -4.58
C HIS A 70 7.30 -2.39 -3.81
N ALA A 71 8.38 -1.78 -3.34
CA ALA A 71 9.36 -2.46 -2.50
C ALA A 71 8.73 -2.89 -1.17
N VAL A 72 7.92 -2.03 -0.54
CA VAL A 72 7.18 -2.38 0.68
C VAL A 72 6.20 -3.52 0.43
N GLU A 73 5.41 -3.46 -0.64
CA GLU A 73 4.48 -4.55 -1.03
C GLU A 73 5.21 -5.86 -1.28
N LYS A 74 6.36 -5.82 -1.97
CA LYS A 74 7.18 -7.00 -2.23
C LYS A 74 7.79 -7.57 -0.95
N VAL A 75 8.27 -6.71 -0.05
CA VAL A 75 8.77 -7.14 1.27
C VAL A 75 7.65 -7.75 2.09
N GLN A 76 6.45 -7.16 2.08
CA GLN A 76 5.27 -7.73 2.74
C GLN A 76 4.90 -9.09 2.17
N LEU A 77 4.92 -9.25 0.84
CA LEU A 77 4.66 -10.53 0.19
C LEU A 77 5.70 -11.57 0.60
N LEU A 78 6.99 -11.25 0.48
CA LEU A 78 8.10 -12.12 0.90
C LEU A 78 8.06 -12.44 2.40
N ALA A 79 7.49 -11.55 3.22
CA ALA A 79 7.34 -11.77 4.65
C ALA A 79 6.26 -12.82 4.99
N VAL A 80 5.34 -13.13 4.07
CA VAL A 80 4.20 -14.04 4.30
C VAL A 80 4.12 -15.24 3.34
N THR A 81 4.97 -15.28 2.30
CA THR A 81 5.06 -16.40 1.36
C THR A 81 6.40 -17.11 1.41
N ASP A 82 6.41 -18.41 1.13
CA ASP A 82 7.62 -19.19 0.89
C ASP A 82 8.08 -18.97 -0.57
N PRO A 83 9.34 -18.52 -0.81
CA PRO A 83 9.79 -18.15 -2.15
C PRO A 83 9.98 -19.36 -3.09
N LEU A 84 10.15 -20.57 -2.55
CA LEU A 84 10.34 -21.77 -3.36
C LEU A 84 9.02 -22.28 -3.93
N THR A 85 7.95 -22.24 -3.13
CA THR A 85 6.64 -22.82 -3.47
C THR A 85 5.57 -21.79 -3.82
N GLY A 86 5.76 -20.53 -3.44
CA GLY A 86 4.75 -19.47 -3.54
C GLY A 86 3.59 -19.61 -2.55
N LEU A 87 3.60 -20.65 -1.71
CA LEU A 87 2.58 -20.88 -0.68
C LEU A 87 2.77 -19.94 0.51
N GLY A 88 1.80 -19.92 1.43
CA GLY A 88 1.95 -19.23 2.70
C GLY A 88 3.09 -19.81 3.51
N ASN A 89 3.97 -18.96 4.03
CA ASN A 89 5.05 -19.40 4.91
C ASN A 89 4.53 -19.66 6.34
N TYR A 90 5.44 -20.04 7.23
CA TYR A 90 5.12 -20.31 8.63
C TYR A 90 4.41 -19.13 9.33
N ARG A 91 4.80 -17.87 9.04
CA ARG A 91 4.13 -16.70 9.61
C ARG A 91 2.66 -16.63 9.19
N ARG A 92 2.38 -16.82 7.90
CA ARG A 92 1.00 -16.81 7.37
C ARG A 92 0.16 -17.96 7.94
N LEU A 93 0.76 -19.12 8.19
CA LEU A 93 0.10 -20.23 8.89
C LEU A 93 -0.32 -19.81 10.31
N VAL A 94 0.58 -19.22 11.09
CA VAL A 94 0.29 -18.78 12.47
C VAL A 94 -0.82 -17.72 12.49
N GLU A 95 -0.77 -16.75 11.59
CA GLU A 95 -1.80 -15.71 11.46
C GLU A 95 -3.18 -16.30 11.10
N ALA A 96 -3.21 -17.26 10.16
CA ALA A 96 -4.45 -17.93 9.78
C ALA A 96 -5.03 -18.76 10.95
N LEU A 97 -4.18 -19.47 11.70
CA LEU A 97 -4.62 -20.23 12.87
C LEU A 97 -5.20 -19.33 13.96
N ASP A 98 -4.55 -18.21 14.27
CA ASP A 98 -5.04 -17.24 15.26
C ASP A 98 -6.40 -16.64 14.83
N ALA A 99 -6.55 -16.33 13.55
CA ALA A 99 -7.83 -15.88 12.99
C ALA A 99 -8.93 -16.94 13.13
N GLU A 100 -8.63 -18.20 12.85
CA GLU A 100 -9.58 -19.31 12.97
C GLU A 100 -9.97 -19.61 14.41
N VAL A 101 -9.02 -19.58 15.36
CA VAL A 101 -9.31 -19.71 16.80
C VAL A 101 -10.28 -18.61 17.27
N LYS A 102 -10.03 -17.36 16.87
CA LYS A 102 -10.93 -16.23 17.18
C LYS A 102 -12.30 -16.41 16.52
N ARG A 103 -12.36 -16.90 15.28
CA ARG A 103 -13.60 -17.17 14.55
C ARG A 103 -14.41 -18.26 15.26
N THR A 104 -13.78 -19.35 15.68
CA THR A 104 -14.43 -20.41 16.46
C THR A 104 -14.94 -19.88 17.79
N GLY A 105 -14.17 -19.07 18.50
CA GLY A 105 -14.63 -18.42 19.74
C GLY A 105 -15.89 -17.55 19.56
N ARG A 106 -16.01 -16.86 18.41
CA ARG A 106 -17.19 -16.00 18.11
C ARG A 106 -18.38 -16.76 17.57
N THR A 107 -18.16 -17.80 16.76
CA THR A 107 -19.21 -18.46 15.97
C THR A 107 -19.59 -19.85 16.48
N GLY A 108 -18.80 -20.44 17.38
CA GLY A 108 -18.91 -21.82 17.81
C GLY A 108 -18.59 -22.86 16.73
N ARG A 109 -18.25 -22.44 15.50
CA ARG A 109 -17.93 -23.36 14.41
C ARG A 109 -16.50 -23.89 14.57
N PRO A 110 -16.27 -25.20 14.76
CA PRO A 110 -14.94 -25.77 14.89
C PRO A 110 -14.17 -25.70 13.55
N PHE A 111 -12.86 -25.85 13.62
CA PHE A 111 -11.98 -26.04 12.47
C PHE A 111 -11.02 -27.21 12.73
N ALA A 112 -10.38 -27.70 11.67
CA ALA A 112 -9.37 -28.75 11.74
C ALA A 112 -8.10 -28.31 11.00
N VAL A 113 -6.96 -28.86 11.39
CA VAL A 113 -5.66 -28.65 10.73
C VAL A 113 -5.18 -29.98 10.20
N LEU A 114 -4.80 -30.00 8.92
CA LEU A 114 -4.18 -31.16 8.27
C LEU A 114 -2.70 -30.85 8.05
N LEU A 115 -1.82 -31.69 8.61
CA LEU A 115 -0.40 -31.64 8.35
C LEU A 115 -0.05 -32.74 7.35
N LEU A 116 0.56 -32.35 6.24
CA LEU A 116 1.04 -33.25 5.19
C LEU A 116 2.55 -33.14 5.11
N ASP A 117 3.24 -34.26 5.23
CA ASP A 117 4.68 -34.34 4.98
C ASP A 117 4.92 -35.02 3.62
N LEU A 118 5.91 -34.52 2.89
CA LEU A 118 6.29 -35.10 1.60
C LEU A 118 7.46 -36.06 1.81
N ASP A 119 7.16 -37.36 1.75
CA ASP A 119 8.16 -38.41 1.90
C ASP A 119 9.28 -38.33 0.85
N ARG A 120 10.51 -38.64 1.29
CA ARG A 120 11.70 -38.84 0.42
C ARG A 120 12.17 -37.61 -0.36
N LEU A 121 11.72 -36.40 -0.03
CA LEU A 121 12.11 -35.17 -0.73
C LEU A 121 13.64 -34.95 -0.75
N LYS A 122 14.34 -35.41 0.29
CA LYS A 122 15.80 -35.37 0.37
C LYS A 122 16.51 -36.12 -0.78
N LYS A 123 15.95 -37.22 -1.28
CA LYS A 123 16.54 -38.01 -2.38
C LYS A 123 16.45 -37.32 -3.75
N ILE A 124 15.62 -36.29 -3.87
CA ILE A 124 15.47 -35.50 -5.10
C ILE A 124 16.41 -34.28 -5.06
N ASN A 125 16.70 -33.77 -3.86
CA ASN A 125 17.57 -32.62 -3.65
C ASN A 125 19.07 -32.97 -3.57
N ASP A 126 19.42 -34.23 -3.28
CA ASP A 126 20.80 -34.76 -3.27
C ASP A 126 21.23 -35.20 -4.69
#